data_AF-A0A330LJK8-F1
#
_entry.id   AF-A0A330LJK8-F1
#
_cell.length_a   1.000
_cell.length_b   1.000
_cell.length_c   1.000
_cell.angle_alpha   90.00
_cell.angle_beta   90.00
_cell.angle_gamma   90.00
#
_symmetry.space_group_name_H-M   'P 1'
#
loop_
_entity.id
_entity.type
_entity.pdbx_description
1 polymer ?
#
loop_
_entity_poly.entity_id
_entity_poly.type
_entity_poly.pdbx_seq_one_letter_code
_entity_poly.pdbx_strand_id
1 'polypeptide(L)'
;MHTTDHNQRQTPNASPQSAVSAERMPGIRHIIAVGSGKGGVGKSTVSVNLALALQQLGARVGIVDADILGPSIPGMLGIETDKPPLMTPDGKMIPALRHGLKVVSMAMLTGDDDPAVLRGPMVGKYLNMFVGGVQWGSLDYLILDLPPGTGDTQLTLAQSMPLSGVVIVTTPQAVSLKIARRGLRMFEKVQVNILGIIENMRTFTCPHCGENTDIFRHGGGEQMSKELDVPFLGALPLDIDVVTSGDEGRPIVADQPTSVSAKVYASIATALVEQLHEAVTVLKPFVWKWDSDEGAPGWMEDAARPAGSQKTPIGFLRRDPRTLSILWEDGHRDDFDVRDLRLACHCALCIEEMSGRKLLDPKTIRSDVSPRQIMSVGNYAITFDWSDGHNSGIYSFNDLRALGADAAARSVENV
;
A
#
# COMPACT_ATOMS: atom_id res chain seq x y z
N MET A 1 49.50 49.93 -18.07
CA MET A 1 49.49 48.84 -19.06
C MET A 1 49.19 47.55 -18.33
N HIS A 2 48.06 46.90 -18.67
CA HIS A 2 47.56 45.55 -18.29
C HIS A 2 47.37 45.26 -16.78
N THR A 3 46.20 44.99 -16.16
CA THR A 3 44.92 44.30 -16.47
C THR A 3 44.98 42.85 -16.96
N THR A 4 44.60 41.93 -16.06
CA THR A 4 43.83 40.65 -16.18
C THR A 4 44.03 39.93 -14.83
N ASP A 5 43.09 39.79 -13.89
CA ASP A 5 41.71 39.28 -13.89
C ASP A 5 41.58 37.86 -14.47
N HIS A 6 41.60 36.86 -13.59
CA HIS A 6 41.12 35.51 -13.89
C HIS A 6 40.17 35.03 -12.79
N ASN A 7 38.94 35.47 -12.98
CA ASN A 7 37.70 34.92 -12.46
C ASN A 7 37.40 33.57 -13.16
N GLN A 8 37.36 32.46 -12.42
CA GLN A 8 36.60 31.27 -12.84
C GLN A 8 35.79 30.73 -11.66
N ARG A 9 34.57 31.24 -11.54
CA ARG A 9 33.45 30.60 -10.85
C ARG A 9 33.13 29.27 -11.55
N GLN A 10 33.35 28.16 -10.88
CA GLN A 10 32.72 26.89 -11.24
C GLN A 10 31.32 26.87 -10.63
N THR A 11 30.32 26.95 -11.49
CA THR A 11 28.91 26.65 -11.19
C THR A 11 28.73 25.13 -11.10
N PRO A 12 28.16 24.58 -10.01
CA PRO A 12 27.70 23.20 -10.03
C PRO A 12 26.39 23.12 -10.81
N ASN A 13 26.48 22.58 -12.03
CA ASN A 13 25.34 22.24 -12.87
C ASN A 13 24.75 20.92 -12.34
N ALA A 14 23.94 20.99 -11.29
CA ALA A 14 23.15 19.87 -10.80
C ALA A 14 21.81 19.87 -11.54
N SER A 15 21.74 19.09 -12.62
CA SER A 15 20.47 18.71 -13.25
C SER A 15 19.61 18.00 -12.19
N PRO A 16 18.39 18.46 -11.87
CA PRO A 16 17.52 17.72 -10.98
C PRO A 16 17.15 16.40 -11.65
N GLN A 17 17.56 15.31 -11.00
CA GLN A 17 17.21 13.94 -11.37
C GLN A 17 15.69 13.83 -11.50
N SER A 18 15.28 13.27 -12.62
CA SER A 18 13.91 12.85 -12.96
C SER A 18 13.18 12.26 -11.75
N ALA A 19 12.07 12.90 -11.38
CA ALA A 19 11.09 12.33 -10.47
C ALA A 19 10.70 10.94 -10.99
N VAL A 20 10.91 9.92 -10.15
CA VAL A 20 10.53 8.55 -10.45
C VAL A 20 9.01 8.52 -10.47
N SER A 21 8.43 8.57 -11.66
CA SER A 21 7.02 8.26 -11.87
C SER A 21 6.76 6.87 -11.30
N ALA A 22 5.81 6.76 -10.37
CA ALA A 22 5.30 5.49 -9.89
C ALA A 22 4.51 4.79 -11.01
N GLU A 23 5.21 4.37 -12.07
CA GLU A 23 4.64 3.50 -13.09
C GLU A 23 4.24 2.20 -12.40
N ARG A 24 2.96 1.84 -12.52
CA ARG A 24 2.50 0.49 -12.18
C ARG A 24 3.46 -0.49 -12.85
N MET A 25 4.01 -1.41 -12.06
CA MET A 25 4.95 -2.36 -12.61
C MET A 25 4.32 -3.14 -13.76
N PRO A 26 5.01 -3.24 -14.91
CA PRO A 26 4.53 -4.00 -16.04
C PRO A 26 4.19 -5.43 -15.62
N GLY A 27 2.91 -5.80 -15.74
CA GLY A 27 2.43 -7.16 -15.49
C GLY A 27 1.86 -7.44 -14.10
N ILE A 28 1.94 -6.53 -13.13
CA ILE A 28 1.38 -6.76 -11.79
C ILE A 28 0.20 -5.80 -11.54
N ARG A 29 -1.00 -6.35 -11.34
CA ARG A 29 -2.23 -5.54 -11.18
C ARG A 29 -2.34 -4.92 -9.78
N HIS A 30 -2.13 -5.71 -8.73
CA HIS A 30 -2.19 -5.24 -7.34
C HIS A 30 -0.99 -5.71 -6.51
N ILE A 31 -0.47 -4.82 -5.67
CA ILE A 31 0.58 -5.13 -4.69
C ILE A 31 -0.01 -4.90 -3.30
N ILE A 32 -0.06 -5.96 -2.49
CA ILE A 32 -0.70 -5.93 -1.17
C ILE A 32 0.38 -6.19 -0.13
N ALA A 33 0.58 -5.24 0.76
CA ALA A 33 1.45 -5.45 1.90
C ALA A 33 0.71 -6.16 3.03
N VAL A 34 1.36 -7.11 3.69
CA VAL A 34 0.88 -7.73 4.93
C VAL A 34 1.81 -7.31 6.05
N GLY A 35 1.30 -6.51 6.98
CA GLY A 35 2.04 -5.95 8.10
C GLY A 35 1.57 -6.51 9.44
N SER A 36 2.43 -6.42 10.46
CA SER A 36 2.04 -6.68 11.84
C SER A 36 2.75 -5.74 12.81
N GLY A 37 2.07 -5.39 13.89
CA GLY A 37 2.67 -4.54 14.93
C GLY A 37 3.79 -5.24 15.70
N LYS A 38 3.71 -6.56 15.88
CA LYS A 38 4.71 -7.34 16.63
C LYS A 38 5.04 -8.65 15.92
N GLY A 39 6.17 -9.25 16.30
CA GLY A 39 6.52 -10.62 15.93
C GLY A 39 5.61 -11.65 16.61
N GLY A 40 5.47 -12.83 16.00
CA GLY A 40 4.74 -13.96 16.59
C GLY A 40 3.21 -13.88 16.51
N VAL A 41 2.62 -12.95 15.75
CA VAL A 41 1.16 -12.92 15.50
C VAL A 41 0.71 -13.88 14.38
N GLY A 42 1.64 -14.60 13.75
CA GLY A 42 1.37 -15.46 12.59
C GLY A 42 1.20 -14.72 11.27
N LYS A 43 1.81 -13.53 11.11
CA LYS A 43 1.77 -12.71 9.89
C LYS A 43 2.13 -13.52 8.63
N SER A 44 3.28 -14.19 8.62
CA SER A 44 3.74 -14.97 7.46
C SER A 44 2.84 -16.18 7.16
N THR A 45 2.31 -16.83 8.20
CA THR A 45 1.28 -17.87 8.07
C THR A 45 0.03 -17.34 7.36
N VAL A 46 -0.43 -16.15 7.75
CA VAL A 46 -1.56 -15.48 7.12
C VAL A 46 -1.21 -15.09 5.68
N SER A 47 -0.03 -14.51 5.41
CA SER A 47 0.43 -14.13 4.08
C SER A 47 0.39 -15.30 3.09
N VAL A 48 0.93 -16.47 3.48
CA VAL A 48 0.96 -17.67 2.65
C VAL A 48 -0.44 -18.21 2.36
N ASN A 49 -1.26 -18.38 3.41
CA ASN A 49 -2.60 -18.95 3.23
C ASN A 49 -3.56 -17.98 2.53
N LEU A 50 -3.41 -16.67 2.73
CA LEU A 50 -4.14 -15.66 1.98
C LEU A 50 -3.78 -15.68 0.50
N ALA A 51 -2.48 -15.83 0.16
CA ALA A 51 -2.03 -15.96 -1.22
C ALA A 51 -2.63 -17.20 -1.92
N LEU A 52 -2.66 -18.34 -1.22
CA LEU A 52 -3.28 -19.56 -1.71
C LEU A 52 -4.81 -19.44 -1.84
N ALA A 53 -5.46 -18.75 -0.90
CA ALA A 53 -6.90 -18.51 -0.95
C ALA A 53 -7.28 -17.62 -2.14
N LEU A 54 -6.50 -16.56 -2.42
CA LEU A 54 -6.67 -15.75 -3.63
C LEU A 54 -6.46 -16.57 -4.90
N GLN A 55 -5.51 -17.50 -4.91
CA GLN A 55 -5.31 -18.41 -6.04
C GLN A 55 -6.50 -19.36 -6.23
N GLN A 56 -7.12 -19.86 -5.15
CA GLN A 56 -8.34 -20.67 -5.23
C GLN A 56 -9.53 -19.92 -5.82
N LEU A 57 -9.55 -18.58 -5.71
CA LEU A 57 -10.50 -17.71 -6.41
C LEU A 57 -10.16 -17.50 -7.90
N GLY A 58 -9.11 -18.16 -8.41
CA GLY A 58 -8.70 -18.12 -9.81
C GLY A 58 -7.63 -17.06 -10.13
N ALA A 59 -7.07 -16.39 -9.13
CA ALA A 59 -6.07 -15.34 -9.34
C ALA A 59 -4.66 -15.89 -9.59
N ARG A 60 -3.86 -15.18 -10.38
CA ARG A 60 -2.41 -15.42 -10.49
C ARG A 60 -1.70 -14.66 -9.39
N VAL A 61 -1.06 -15.39 -8.49
CA VAL A 61 -0.52 -14.82 -7.24
C VAL A 61 0.99 -15.04 -7.14
N GLY A 62 1.70 -13.97 -6.80
CA GLY A 62 3.08 -14.01 -6.34
C GLY A 62 3.17 -13.65 -4.86
N ILE A 63 4.22 -14.12 -4.19
CA ILE A 63 4.54 -13.75 -2.82
C ILE A 63 6.04 -13.42 -2.68
N VAL A 64 6.31 -12.33 -1.96
CA VAL A 64 7.66 -11.91 -1.59
C VAL A 64 7.78 -11.97 -0.08
N ASP A 65 8.79 -12.70 0.40
CA ASP A 65 9.22 -12.65 1.79
C ASP A 65 10.18 -11.47 1.99
N ALA A 66 9.66 -10.40 2.59
CA ALA A 66 10.42 -9.20 2.89
C ALA A 66 10.98 -9.20 4.32
N ASP A 67 10.73 -10.26 5.11
CA ASP A 67 11.28 -10.41 6.45
C ASP A 67 12.69 -11.00 6.41
N ILE A 68 13.65 -10.14 6.07
CA ILE A 68 15.05 -10.52 5.86
C ILE A 68 15.70 -11.14 7.11
N LEU A 69 15.27 -10.73 8.31
CA LEU A 69 15.89 -11.16 9.57
C LEU A 69 15.34 -12.50 10.07
N GLY A 70 14.19 -12.93 9.57
CA GLY A 70 13.53 -14.17 9.97
C GLY A 70 12.66 -14.72 8.84
N PRO A 71 13.23 -15.03 7.67
CA PRO A 71 12.46 -15.52 6.54
C PRO A 71 11.82 -16.86 6.91
N SER A 72 10.52 -16.97 6.68
CA SER A 72 9.73 -18.16 7.06
C SER A 72 8.98 -18.76 5.88
N ILE A 73 8.70 -17.97 4.84
CA ILE A 73 7.85 -18.37 3.71
C ILE A 73 8.42 -19.58 2.95
N PRO A 74 9.74 -19.69 2.66
CA PRO A 74 10.28 -20.86 1.96
C PRO A 74 10.00 -22.17 2.72
N GLY A 75 10.25 -22.18 4.03
CA GLY A 75 9.96 -23.34 4.88
C GLY A 75 8.47 -23.69 4.88
N MET A 76 7.60 -22.70 5.04
CA MET A 76 6.13 -22.90 5.04
C MET A 76 5.58 -23.42 3.70
N LEU A 77 6.30 -23.24 2.61
CA LEU A 77 5.93 -23.75 1.28
C LEU A 77 6.68 -25.04 0.91
N GLY A 78 7.65 -25.48 1.73
CA GLY A 78 8.52 -26.61 1.42
C GLY A 78 9.45 -26.32 0.23
N ILE A 79 10.00 -25.12 0.16
CA ILE A 79 10.96 -24.69 -0.86
C ILE A 79 12.37 -24.80 -0.29
N GLU A 80 13.24 -25.52 -0.99
CA GLU A 80 14.66 -25.60 -0.67
C GLU A 80 15.36 -24.26 -0.95
N THR A 81 16.17 -23.78 -0.01
CA THR A 81 16.93 -22.52 -0.11
C THR A 81 18.44 -22.75 -0.25
N ASP A 82 18.87 -23.99 -0.45
CA ASP A 82 20.27 -24.40 -0.53
C ASP A 82 20.97 -24.01 -1.85
N LYS A 83 20.21 -23.47 -2.80
CA LYS A 83 20.70 -23.11 -4.14
C LYS A 83 20.29 -21.68 -4.50
N PRO A 84 21.20 -20.90 -5.12
CA PRO A 84 20.85 -19.58 -5.61
C PRO A 84 19.76 -19.66 -6.70
N PRO A 85 18.91 -18.63 -6.82
CA PRO A 85 17.84 -18.64 -7.80
C PRO A 85 18.41 -18.60 -9.23
N LEU A 86 17.71 -19.27 -10.13
CA LEU A 86 18.06 -19.24 -11.55
C LEU A 86 17.83 -17.84 -12.13
N MET A 87 18.65 -17.50 -13.12
CA MET A 87 18.55 -16.24 -13.85
C MET A 87 18.16 -16.50 -15.29
N THR A 88 17.35 -15.62 -15.83
CA THR A 88 17.04 -15.52 -17.26
C THR A 88 18.25 -15.01 -18.05
N PRO A 89 18.31 -15.22 -19.38
CA PRO A 89 19.37 -14.68 -20.22
C PRO A 89 19.49 -13.15 -20.18
N ASP A 90 18.38 -12.45 -19.91
CA ASP A 90 18.31 -10.99 -19.73
C ASP A 90 18.66 -10.53 -18.30
N GLY A 91 19.09 -11.44 -17.42
CA GLY A 91 19.58 -11.12 -16.08
C GLY A 91 18.49 -10.91 -15.02
N LYS A 92 17.23 -11.26 -15.31
CA LYS A 92 16.15 -11.30 -14.32
C LYS A 92 16.13 -12.61 -13.53
N MET A 93 15.81 -12.52 -12.26
CA MET A 93 15.61 -13.68 -11.40
C MET A 93 14.34 -14.45 -11.77
N ILE A 94 14.44 -15.77 -11.85
CA ILE A 94 13.30 -16.67 -12.03
C ILE A 94 12.74 -17.01 -10.63
N PRO A 95 11.48 -16.66 -10.32
CA PRO A 95 10.89 -16.97 -9.02
C PRO A 95 10.67 -18.48 -8.85
N ALA A 96 10.78 -18.98 -7.62
CA ALA A 96 10.44 -20.36 -7.32
C ALA A 96 8.94 -20.59 -7.53
N LEU A 97 8.55 -21.77 -8.03
CA LEU A 97 7.15 -22.14 -8.21
C LEU A 97 6.78 -23.23 -7.22
N ARG A 98 5.81 -22.95 -6.34
CA ARG A 98 5.34 -23.93 -5.36
C ARG A 98 3.88 -23.73 -5.03
N HIS A 99 3.10 -24.80 -4.96
CA HIS A 99 1.65 -24.73 -4.77
C HIS A 99 0.97 -23.76 -5.76
N GLY A 100 1.51 -23.66 -6.99
CA GLY A 100 1.08 -22.71 -8.02
C GLY A 100 1.43 -21.23 -7.78
N LEU A 101 2.05 -20.88 -6.64
CA LEU A 101 2.50 -19.53 -6.32
C LEU A 101 3.90 -19.28 -6.88
N LYS A 102 4.13 -18.06 -7.37
CA LYS A 102 5.50 -17.57 -7.63
C LYS A 102 6.06 -16.98 -6.35
N VAL A 103 7.26 -17.40 -5.96
CA VAL A 103 7.82 -17.11 -4.64
C VAL A 103 9.23 -16.56 -4.79
N VAL A 104 9.50 -15.49 -4.05
CA VAL A 104 10.84 -14.96 -3.86
C VAL A 104 11.04 -14.67 -2.38
N SER A 105 12.20 -15.06 -1.84
CA SER A 105 12.58 -14.76 -0.47
C SER A 105 14.05 -14.38 -0.41
N MET A 106 14.41 -13.56 0.57
CA MET A 106 15.80 -13.26 0.86
C MET A 106 16.61 -14.50 1.21
N ALA A 107 15.99 -15.50 1.86
CA ALA A 107 16.65 -16.77 2.18
C ALA A 107 17.16 -17.51 0.94
N MET A 108 16.62 -17.24 -0.25
CA MET A 108 17.07 -17.87 -1.50
C MET A 108 18.38 -17.24 -2.02
N LEU A 109 18.70 -16.01 -1.59
CA LEU A 109 19.88 -15.27 -2.05
C LEU A 109 21.10 -15.45 -1.16
N THR A 110 20.85 -15.60 0.14
CA THR A 110 21.87 -15.82 1.15
C THR A 110 21.96 -17.33 1.37
N GLY A 111 22.96 -17.99 0.79
CA GLY A 111 23.27 -19.36 1.21
C GLY A 111 23.48 -19.38 2.73
N ASP A 112 22.94 -20.39 3.40
CA ASP A 112 23.03 -20.55 4.85
C ASP A 112 24.50 -20.44 5.31
N ASP A 113 24.86 -19.34 5.99
CA ASP A 113 25.82 -19.28 7.12
C ASP A 113 26.42 -17.89 7.41
N ASP A 114 26.15 -16.84 6.62
CA ASP A 114 26.67 -15.50 6.96
C ASP A 114 25.51 -14.53 7.26
N PRO A 115 25.30 -14.11 8.53
CA PRO A 115 24.32 -13.09 8.84
C PRO A 115 24.79 -11.76 8.23
N ALA A 116 24.43 -11.54 6.98
CA ALA A 116 24.66 -10.28 6.29
C ALA A 116 24.00 -9.19 7.14
N VAL A 117 24.82 -8.40 7.82
CA VAL A 117 24.36 -7.24 8.61
C VAL A 117 23.79 -6.23 7.62
N LEU A 118 22.52 -6.41 7.28
CA LEU A 118 21.82 -5.62 6.29
C LEU A 118 21.39 -4.31 6.95
N ARG A 119 22.14 -3.25 6.67
CA ARG A 119 21.77 -1.88 7.05
C ARG A 119 20.54 -1.45 6.25
N GLY A 120 19.63 -0.70 6.87
CA GLY A 120 18.33 -0.27 6.29
C GLY A 120 18.30 0.11 4.80
N PRO A 121 19.28 0.88 4.26
CA PRO A 121 19.32 1.23 2.84
C PRO A 121 19.41 0.04 1.88
N MET A 122 19.97 -1.09 2.33
CA MET A 122 20.06 -2.31 1.53
C MET A 122 18.71 -3.02 1.41
N VAL A 123 17.83 -2.91 2.41
CA VAL A 123 16.50 -3.53 2.42
C VAL A 123 15.64 -2.98 1.29
N GLY A 124 15.60 -1.66 1.12
CA GLY A 124 14.91 -1.02 0.00
C GLY A 124 15.47 -1.44 -1.36
N LYS A 125 16.80 -1.62 -1.47
CA LYS A 125 17.45 -2.07 -2.70
C LYS A 125 17.05 -3.50 -3.07
N TYR A 126 17.07 -4.43 -2.12
CA TYR A 126 16.64 -5.81 -2.36
C TYR A 126 15.16 -5.90 -2.70
N LEU A 127 14.32 -5.09 -2.06
CA LEU A 127 12.90 -5.11 -2.35
C LEU A 127 12.60 -4.51 -3.72
N ASN A 128 13.24 -3.42 -4.11
CA ASN A 128 13.17 -2.92 -5.49
C ASN A 128 13.65 -3.97 -6.51
N MET A 129 14.67 -4.76 -6.17
CA MET A 129 15.12 -5.88 -7.00
C MET A 129 14.11 -7.03 -7.04
N PHE A 130 13.47 -7.41 -5.93
CA PHE A 130 12.44 -8.46 -5.93
C PHE A 130 11.20 -8.06 -6.72
N VAL A 131 10.93 -6.77 -6.77
CA VAL A 131 9.77 -6.20 -7.40
C VAL A 131 10.03 -5.96 -8.90
N GLY A 132 11.12 -5.30 -9.28
CA GLY A 132 11.47 -5.01 -10.68
C GLY A 132 12.40 -6.00 -11.38
N GLY A 133 13.23 -6.73 -10.64
CA GLY A 133 14.28 -7.63 -11.14
C GLY A 133 13.90 -9.10 -11.24
N VAL A 134 12.64 -9.45 -10.96
CA VAL A 134 12.11 -10.81 -11.02
C VAL A 134 11.18 -10.97 -12.22
N GLN A 135 11.22 -12.13 -12.87
CA GLN A 135 10.34 -12.48 -13.98
C GLN A 135 8.95 -12.94 -13.48
N TRP A 136 8.20 -12.02 -12.88
CA TRP A 136 6.85 -12.28 -12.38
C TRP A 136 5.85 -12.64 -13.48
N GLY A 137 6.06 -12.17 -14.72
CA GLY A 137 5.07 -12.29 -15.79
C GLY A 137 3.81 -11.50 -15.45
N SER A 138 2.64 -12.06 -15.76
CA SER A 138 1.35 -11.44 -15.42
C SER A 138 0.80 -11.97 -14.09
N LEU A 139 0.66 -11.10 -13.10
CA LEU A 139 0.06 -11.38 -11.79
C LEU A 139 -1.14 -10.47 -11.53
N ASP A 140 -2.17 -11.05 -10.91
CA ASP A 140 -3.31 -10.30 -10.40
C ASP A 140 -2.98 -9.71 -9.02
N TYR A 141 -2.27 -10.47 -8.18
CA TYR A 141 -1.84 -10.05 -6.85
C TYR A 141 -0.37 -10.41 -6.57
N LEU A 142 0.38 -9.45 -6.01
CA LEU A 142 1.68 -9.68 -5.39
C LEU A 142 1.55 -9.40 -3.89
N ILE A 143 1.69 -10.44 -3.06
CA ILE A 143 1.66 -10.34 -1.60
C ILE A 143 3.07 -10.05 -1.09
N LEU A 144 3.26 -8.98 -0.31
CA LEU A 144 4.52 -8.63 0.33
C LEU A 144 4.42 -8.90 1.83
N ASP A 145 5.13 -9.91 2.32
CA ASP A 145 5.18 -10.23 3.75
C ASP A 145 6.22 -9.34 4.44
N LEU A 146 5.78 -8.25 5.06
CA LEU A 146 6.67 -7.23 5.62
C LEU A 146 7.37 -7.73 6.90
N PRO A 147 8.56 -7.23 7.27
CA PRO A 147 9.17 -7.53 8.57
C PRO A 147 8.27 -7.04 9.72
N PRO A 148 8.27 -7.66 10.91
CA PRO A 148 7.41 -7.25 12.02
C PRO A 148 7.81 -5.88 12.60
N GLY A 149 6.85 -5.21 13.24
CA GLY A 149 7.10 -3.98 13.99
C GLY A 149 6.42 -2.76 13.40
N THR A 150 6.76 -1.59 13.92
CA THR A 150 6.30 -0.28 13.41
C THR A 150 7.51 0.65 13.21
N GLY A 151 8.64 0.06 12.85
CA GLY A 151 9.92 0.76 12.68
C GLY A 151 10.14 1.29 11.27
N ASP A 152 11.21 2.05 11.09
CA ASP A 152 11.55 2.77 9.85
C ASP A 152 11.63 1.86 8.62
N THR A 153 11.91 0.58 8.79
CA THR A 153 11.94 -0.39 7.68
C THR A 153 10.59 -0.50 6.99
N GLN A 154 9.48 -0.70 7.71
CA GLN A 154 8.16 -0.81 7.07
C GLN A 154 7.76 0.51 6.39
N LEU A 155 8.10 1.64 7.02
CA LEU A 155 7.84 2.98 6.47
C LEU A 155 8.59 3.19 5.15
N THR A 156 9.88 2.85 5.12
CA THR A 156 10.73 2.96 3.92
C THR A 156 10.16 2.12 2.77
N LEU A 157 9.63 0.93 3.08
CA LEU A 157 9.03 0.05 2.08
C LEU A 157 7.70 0.55 1.55
N ALA A 158 6.86 1.07 2.44
CA ALA A 158 5.60 1.69 2.07
C ALA A 158 5.83 2.91 1.15
N GLN A 159 6.92 3.65 1.34
CA GLN A 159 7.28 4.81 0.52
C GLN A 159 7.95 4.44 -0.81
N SER A 160 8.69 3.32 -0.86
CA SER A 160 9.46 2.94 -2.04
C SER A 160 8.66 2.14 -3.07
N MET A 161 7.41 1.76 -2.76
CA MET A 161 6.61 0.88 -3.60
C MET A 161 5.18 1.41 -3.82
N PRO A 162 4.62 1.25 -5.04
CA PRO A 162 3.25 1.64 -5.34
C PRO A 162 2.25 0.59 -4.81
N LEU A 163 2.09 0.52 -3.48
CA LEU A 163 1.17 -0.41 -2.84
C LEU A 163 -0.29 -0.09 -3.22
N SER A 164 -1.06 -1.12 -3.56
CA SER A 164 -2.52 -1.02 -3.70
C SER A 164 -3.22 -0.90 -2.34
N GLY A 165 -2.58 -1.42 -1.30
CA GLY A 165 -2.97 -1.24 0.09
C GLY A 165 -2.26 -2.19 1.03
N VAL A 166 -2.63 -2.13 2.31
CA VAL A 166 -2.05 -2.92 3.39
C VAL A 166 -3.12 -3.67 4.17
N VAL A 167 -2.82 -4.91 4.52
CA VAL A 167 -3.57 -5.74 5.48
C VAL A 167 -2.77 -5.82 6.78
N ILE A 168 -3.44 -5.57 7.91
CA ILE A 168 -2.81 -5.60 9.23
C ILE A 168 -3.22 -6.88 9.97
N VAL A 169 -2.23 -7.70 10.33
CA VAL A 169 -2.41 -8.92 11.13
C VAL A 169 -2.15 -8.61 12.60
N THR A 170 -3.11 -8.97 13.46
CA THR A 170 -3.01 -8.83 14.92
C THR A 170 -3.49 -10.10 15.63
N THR A 171 -3.39 -10.12 16.96
CA THR A 171 -4.08 -11.10 17.82
C THR A 171 -5.00 -10.37 18.81
N PRO A 172 -5.95 -11.05 19.47
CA PRO A 172 -6.88 -10.42 20.42
C PRO A 172 -6.22 -9.81 21.68
N GLN A 173 -4.93 -10.09 21.90
CA GLN A 173 -4.19 -9.59 23.06
C GLN A 173 -4.07 -8.06 23.03
N ALA A 174 -4.38 -7.40 24.14
CA ALA A 174 -4.33 -5.94 24.27
C ALA A 174 -2.98 -5.32 23.85
N VAL A 175 -1.86 -5.99 24.15
CA VAL A 175 -0.52 -5.52 23.76
C VAL A 175 -0.35 -5.55 22.23
N SER A 176 -0.82 -6.61 21.56
CA SER A 176 -0.80 -6.71 20.09
C SER A 176 -1.63 -5.60 19.45
N LEU A 177 -2.84 -5.37 19.94
CA LEU A 177 -3.77 -4.36 19.42
C LEU A 177 -3.19 -2.95 19.54
N LYS A 178 -2.55 -2.62 20.67
CA LYS A 178 -1.89 -1.32 20.86
C LYS A 178 -0.80 -1.07 19.82
N ILE A 179 -0.03 -2.11 19.46
CA ILE A 179 1.04 -1.97 18.48
C ILE A 179 0.50 -1.99 17.05
N ALA A 180 -0.52 -2.82 16.76
CA ALA A 180 -1.23 -2.80 15.49
C ALA A 180 -1.82 -1.42 15.19
N ARG A 181 -2.41 -0.74 16.19
CA ARG A 181 -2.90 0.65 16.07
C ARG A 181 -1.80 1.63 15.69
N ARG A 182 -0.59 1.46 16.23
CA ARG A 182 0.56 2.28 15.86
C ARG A 182 1.02 2.00 14.42
N GLY A 183 1.02 0.73 14.00
CA GLY A 183 1.37 0.34 12.63
C GLY A 183 0.37 0.88 11.62
N LEU A 184 -0.92 0.82 11.93
CA LEU A 184 -1.99 1.37 11.10
C LEU A 184 -1.79 2.88 10.88
N ARG A 185 -1.58 3.65 11.96
CA ARG A 185 -1.29 5.10 11.87
C ARG A 185 -0.02 5.42 11.08
N MET A 186 0.96 4.53 11.07
CA MET A 186 2.16 4.70 10.25
C MET A 186 1.81 4.59 8.76
N PHE A 187 1.00 3.60 8.35
CA PHE A 187 0.53 3.48 6.97
C PHE A 187 -0.40 4.62 6.55
N GLU A 188 -1.24 5.13 7.45
CA GLU A 188 -2.04 6.36 7.21
C GLU A 188 -1.13 7.56 6.92
N LYS A 189 -0.05 7.74 7.68
CA LYS A 189 0.89 8.85 7.46
C LYS A 189 1.54 8.84 6.07
N VAL A 190 1.81 7.65 5.53
CA VAL A 190 2.33 7.49 4.15
C VAL A 190 1.23 7.31 3.11
N GLN A 191 -0.02 7.56 3.50
CA GLN A 191 -1.20 7.54 2.63
C GLN A 191 -1.41 6.19 1.94
N VAL A 192 -0.96 5.09 2.54
CA VAL A 192 -1.25 3.75 2.02
C VAL A 192 -2.64 3.33 2.47
N ASN A 193 -3.48 2.93 1.51
CA ASN A 193 -4.84 2.46 1.80
C ASN A 193 -4.82 1.22 2.71
N ILE A 194 -5.58 1.25 3.80
CA ILE A 194 -5.70 0.12 4.72
C ILE A 194 -6.88 -0.73 4.26
N LEU A 195 -6.58 -1.88 3.66
CA LEU A 195 -7.57 -2.81 3.12
C LEU A 195 -8.30 -3.56 4.23
N GLY A 196 -7.71 -3.65 5.42
CA GLY A 196 -8.40 -4.08 6.62
C GLY A 196 -7.53 -4.82 7.63
N ILE A 197 -8.18 -5.25 8.70
CA ILE A 197 -7.57 -5.97 9.83
C ILE A 197 -7.96 -7.44 9.76
N ILE A 198 -6.98 -8.33 9.97
CA ILE A 198 -7.17 -9.75 10.23
C ILE A 198 -6.79 -10.04 11.69
N GLU A 199 -7.72 -10.60 12.46
CA GLU A 199 -7.45 -11.08 13.82
C GLU A 199 -7.08 -12.57 13.78
N ASN A 200 -5.82 -12.89 14.05
CA ASN A 200 -5.35 -14.27 14.12
C ASN A 200 -5.46 -14.85 15.54
N MET A 201 -5.55 -16.18 15.65
CA MET A 201 -5.58 -16.92 16.92
C MET A 201 -6.73 -16.50 17.86
N ARG A 202 -7.94 -16.33 17.30
CA ARG A 202 -9.10 -15.84 18.05
C ARG A 202 -9.65 -16.86 19.04
N THR A 203 -10.01 -18.04 18.55
CA THR A 203 -10.72 -19.07 19.32
C THR A 203 -10.07 -20.43 19.06
N PHE A 204 -9.92 -21.22 20.11
CA PHE A 204 -9.47 -22.60 20.04
C PHE A 204 -10.66 -23.54 20.21
N THR A 205 -10.89 -24.43 19.24
CA THR A 205 -11.91 -25.48 19.35
C THR A 205 -11.25 -26.75 19.87
N CYS A 206 -11.70 -27.25 21.01
CA CYS A 206 -11.15 -28.48 21.59
C CYS A 206 -11.44 -29.68 20.68
N PRO A 207 -10.43 -30.42 20.19
CA PRO A 207 -10.66 -31.54 19.28
C PRO A 207 -11.34 -32.74 19.95
N HIS A 208 -11.33 -32.81 21.29
CA HIS A 208 -11.93 -33.91 22.05
C HIS A 208 -13.43 -33.69 22.34
N CYS A 209 -13.85 -32.46 22.64
CA CYS A 209 -15.24 -32.16 23.02
C CYS A 209 -15.97 -31.15 22.13
N GLY A 210 -15.28 -30.48 21.21
CA GLY A 210 -15.87 -29.46 20.32
C GLY A 210 -16.11 -28.10 20.98
N GLU A 211 -15.80 -27.93 22.27
CA GLU A 211 -16.01 -26.68 22.99
C GLU A 211 -15.03 -25.59 22.52
N ASN A 212 -15.53 -24.36 22.38
CA ASN A 212 -14.74 -23.21 21.98
C ASN A 212 -14.18 -22.46 23.20
N THR A 213 -12.89 -22.14 23.17
CA THR A 213 -12.21 -21.39 24.24
C THR A 213 -11.42 -20.22 23.65
N ASP A 214 -11.67 -19.01 24.17
CA ASP A 214 -10.93 -17.81 23.78
C ASP A 214 -9.66 -17.65 24.61
N ILE A 215 -8.59 -18.36 24.21
CA ILE A 215 -7.32 -18.40 24.94
C ILE A 215 -6.73 -16.99 25.15
N PHE A 216 -6.88 -16.11 24.17
CA PHE A 216 -6.27 -14.78 24.17
C PHE A 216 -7.29 -13.64 24.29
N ARG A 217 -8.54 -13.95 24.67
CA ARG A 217 -9.75 -13.10 24.49
C ARG A 217 -10.22 -13.08 23.03
N HIS A 218 -11.31 -12.38 22.74
CA HIS A 218 -11.89 -12.25 21.39
C HIS A 218 -12.30 -10.81 21.07
N GLY A 219 -12.40 -10.49 19.78
CA GLY A 219 -13.09 -9.29 19.29
C GLY A 219 -12.29 -7.99 19.40
N GLY A 220 -11.03 -8.04 19.83
CA GLY A 220 -10.20 -6.85 19.99
C GLY A 220 -9.85 -6.18 18.65
N GLY A 221 -9.59 -6.98 17.62
CA GLY A 221 -9.36 -6.53 16.25
C GLY A 221 -10.62 -5.96 15.60
N GLU A 222 -11.78 -6.57 15.84
CA GLU A 222 -13.08 -6.07 15.35
C GLU A 222 -13.47 -4.76 16.05
N GLN A 223 -13.21 -4.63 17.35
CA GLN A 223 -13.42 -3.38 18.06
C GLN A 223 -12.46 -2.29 17.54
N MET A 224 -11.19 -2.63 17.35
CA MET A 224 -10.19 -1.73 16.79
C MET A 224 -10.57 -1.26 15.38
N SER A 225 -11.17 -2.13 14.55
CA SER A 225 -11.60 -1.76 13.21
C SER A 225 -12.68 -0.68 13.24
N LYS A 226 -13.66 -0.81 14.15
CA LYS A 226 -14.73 0.18 14.39
C LYS A 226 -14.18 1.49 14.95
N GLU A 227 -13.23 1.43 15.88
CA GLU A 227 -12.62 2.62 16.48
C GLU A 227 -11.79 3.45 15.49
N LEU A 228 -11.22 2.80 14.48
CA LEU A 228 -10.32 3.43 13.51
C LEU A 228 -10.96 3.62 12.13
N ASP A 229 -12.24 3.29 11.98
CA ASP A 229 -12.97 3.34 10.70
C ASP A 229 -12.22 2.59 9.58
N VAL A 230 -11.77 1.37 9.87
CA VAL A 230 -11.11 0.49 8.90
C VAL A 230 -11.85 -0.84 8.74
N PRO A 231 -11.78 -1.48 7.56
CA PRO A 231 -12.45 -2.76 7.33
C PRO A 231 -11.94 -3.88 8.26
N PHE A 232 -12.84 -4.77 8.67
CA PHE A 232 -12.49 -6.01 9.35
C PHE A 232 -12.66 -7.17 8.37
N LEU A 233 -11.56 -7.79 7.96
CA LEU A 233 -11.60 -8.85 6.93
C LEU A 233 -12.00 -10.20 7.51
N GLY A 234 -11.77 -10.42 8.81
CA GLY A 234 -12.19 -11.62 9.50
C GLY A 234 -11.27 -12.02 10.65
N ALA A 235 -11.64 -13.12 11.30
CA ALA A 235 -10.88 -13.70 12.41
C ALA A 235 -10.58 -15.17 12.17
N LEU A 236 -9.32 -15.55 12.35
CA LEU A 236 -8.84 -16.93 12.18
C LEU A 236 -8.83 -17.65 13.53
N PRO A 237 -9.28 -18.91 13.60
CA PRO A 237 -9.17 -19.72 14.82
C PRO A 237 -7.70 -20.05 15.11
N LEU A 238 -7.42 -20.39 16.37
CA LEU A 238 -6.18 -21.06 16.73
C LEU A 238 -6.35 -22.55 16.43
N ASP A 239 -5.79 -22.96 15.30
CA ASP A 239 -5.97 -24.30 14.74
C ASP A 239 -4.61 -25.01 14.66
N ILE A 240 -4.54 -26.21 15.24
CA ILE A 240 -3.31 -27.02 15.27
C ILE A 240 -2.92 -27.47 13.86
N ASP A 241 -3.90 -27.74 12.99
CA ASP A 241 -3.64 -28.22 11.65
C ASP A 241 -2.96 -27.15 10.81
N VAL A 242 -3.22 -25.87 11.08
CA VAL A 242 -2.52 -24.74 10.44
C VAL A 242 -1.03 -24.73 10.81
N VAL A 243 -0.71 -25.05 12.06
CA VAL A 243 0.68 -25.10 12.55
C VAL A 243 1.39 -26.31 11.95
N THR A 244 0.83 -27.51 12.13
CA THR A 244 1.44 -28.76 11.66
C THR A 244 1.63 -28.76 10.16
N SER A 245 0.61 -28.39 9.40
CA SER A 245 0.68 -28.36 7.93
C SER A 245 1.66 -27.28 7.42
N GLY A 246 1.75 -26.14 8.12
CA GLY A 246 2.73 -25.09 7.84
C GLY A 246 4.18 -25.56 8.05
N ASP A 247 4.48 -26.18 9.17
CA ASP A 247 5.83 -26.70 9.49
C ASP A 247 6.26 -27.82 8.53
N GLU A 248 5.30 -28.57 7.99
CA GLU A 248 5.54 -29.62 6.98
C GLU A 248 5.63 -29.09 5.54
N GLY A 249 5.55 -27.77 5.33
CA GLY A 249 5.62 -27.16 3.99
C GLY A 249 4.37 -27.39 3.14
N ARG A 250 3.24 -27.75 3.76
CA ARG A 250 1.95 -28.03 3.13
C ARG A 250 0.87 -27.10 3.72
N PRO A 251 0.80 -25.82 3.34
CA PRO A 251 -0.14 -24.88 3.98
C PRO A 251 -1.60 -25.35 3.96
N ILE A 252 -2.35 -25.09 5.04
CA ILE A 252 -3.70 -25.61 5.26
C ILE A 252 -4.66 -25.39 4.07
N VAL A 253 -4.54 -24.26 3.37
CA VAL A 253 -5.42 -23.94 2.24
C VAL A 253 -5.18 -24.90 1.07
N ALA A 254 -3.93 -25.32 0.86
CA ALA A 254 -3.57 -26.30 -0.17
C ALA A 254 -3.77 -27.76 0.31
N ASP A 255 -3.42 -28.06 1.56
CA ASP A 255 -3.44 -29.42 2.12
C ASP A 255 -4.86 -29.88 2.47
N GLN A 256 -5.68 -29.01 3.08
CA GLN A 256 -7.02 -29.32 3.57
C GLN A 256 -8.03 -28.20 3.22
N PRO A 257 -8.40 -28.04 1.93
CA PRO A 257 -9.22 -26.93 1.45
C PRO A 257 -10.65 -26.89 2.04
N THR A 258 -11.14 -28.01 2.58
CA THR A 258 -12.47 -28.11 3.19
C THR A 258 -12.48 -27.85 4.70
N SER A 259 -11.31 -27.67 5.33
CA SER A 259 -11.16 -27.38 6.76
C SER A 259 -11.82 -26.05 7.14
N VAL A 260 -12.08 -25.85 8.45
CA VAL A 260 -12.64 -24.60 8.96
C VAL A 260 -11.69 -23.44 8.65
N SER A 261 -10.40 -23.59 8.95
CA SER A 261 -9.39 -22.57 8.69
C SER A 261 -9.27 -22.20 7.21
N ALA A 262 -9.25 -23.19 6.30
CA ALA A 262 -9.20 -22.90 4.86
C ALA A 262 -10.42 -22.11 4.36
N LYS A 263 -11.63 -22.45 4.83
CA LYS A 263 -12.85 -21.71 4.52
C LYS A 263 -12.83 -20.27 5.04
N VAL A 264 -12.26 -20.05 6.24
CA VAL A 264 -12.08 -18.70 6.79
C VAL A 264 -11.09 -17.91 5.95
N TYR A 265 -9.96 -18.50 5.53
CA TYR A 265 -9.02 -17.85 4.61
C TYR A 265 -9.68 -17.49 3.27
N ALA A 266 -10.50 -18.38 2.70
CA ALA A 266 -11.27 -18.08 1.47
C ALA A 266 -12.26 -16.92 1.65
N SER A 267 -12.91 -16.84 2.81
CA SER A 267 -13.82 -15.74 3.15
C SER A 267 -13.06 -14.41 3.29
N ILE A 268 -11.92 -14.42 3.98
CA ILE A 268 -11.02 -13.26 4.12
C ILE A 268 -10.50 -12.81 2.73
N ALA A 269 -10.11 -13.75 1.87
CA ALA A 269 -9.66 -13.45 0.51
C ALA A 269 -10.77 -12.78 -0.32
N THR A 270 -12.01 -13.26 -0.19
CA THR A 270 -13.18 -12.66 -0.86
C THR A 270 -13.40 -11.22 -0.38
N ALA A 271 -13.43 -11.00 0.95
CA ALA A 271 -13.56 -9.66 1.53
C ALA A 271 -12.42 -8.72 1.09
N LEU A 272 -11.19 -9.22 1.02
CA LEU A 272 -10.05 -8.44 0.53
C LEU A 272 -10.20 -8.03 -0.94
N VAL A 273 -10.71 -8.92 -1.79
CA VAL A 273 -10.97 -8.62 -3.21
C VAL A 273 -12.08 -7.57 -3.33
N GLU A 274 -13.13 -7.66 -2.53
CA GLU A 274 -14.19 -6.64 -2.47
C GLU A 274 -13.63 -5.26 -2.07
N GLN A 275 -12.82 -5.21 -1.02
CA GLN A 275 -12.16 -3.97 -0.58
C GLN A 275 -11.23 -3.38 -1.65
N LEU A 276 -10.53 -4.23 -2.40
CA LEU A 276 -9.72 -3.79 -3.53
C LEU A 276 -10.57 -3.26 -4.68
N HIS A 277 -11.74 -3.84 -4.94
CA HIS A 277 -12.65 -3.36 -5.98
C HIS A 277 -13.34 -2.04 -5.60
N GLU A 278 -13.74 -1.87 -4.34
CA GLU A 278 -14.25 -0.57 -3.83
C GLU A 278 -13.19 0.53 -3.92
N ALA A 279 -11.92 0.17 -3.71
CA ALA A 279 -10.76 1.06 -3.85
C ALA A 279 -10.26 1.22 -5.31
N VAL A 280 -10.85 0.54 -6.30
CA VAL A 280 -10.53 0.79 -7.71
C VAL A 280 -11.32 2.01 -8.15
N THR A 281 -10.64 3.16 -8.19
CA THR A 281 -11.06 4.25 -9.07
C THR A 281 -11.19 3.70 -10.48
N VAL A 282 -12.35 3.94 -11.10
CA VAL A 282 -12.63 3.54 -12.50
C VAL A 282 -11.61 4.19 -13.46
N LEU A 283 -10.91 5.23 -12.99
CA LEU A 283 -9.86 5.93 -13.71
C LEU A 283 -8.56 5.13 -13.78
N LYS A 284 -8.06 4.95 -15.02
CA LYS A 284 -6.71 4.45 -15.27
C LYS A 284 -5.68 5.46 -14.73
N PRO A 285 -4.47 5.01 -14.33
CA PRO A 285 -3.39 5.93 -14.00
C PRO A 285 -3.16 6.92 -15.13
N PHE A 286 -2.90 8.16 -14.76
CA PHE A 286 -2.77 9.26 -15.70
C PHE A 286 -1.65 10.21 -15.30
N VAL A 287 -1.07 10.83 -16.32
CA VAL A 287 -0.22 12.00 -16.22
C VAL A 287 -0.87 13.05 -17.11
N TRP A 288 -1.48 14.04 -16.49
CA TRP A 288 -2.27 15.06 -17.17
C TRP A 288 -1.51 16.37 -17.20
N LYS A 289 -1.21 16.88 -18.40
CA LYS A 289 -0.62 18.20 -18.60
C LYS A 289 -1.75 19.24 -18.56
N TRP A 290 -1.74 20.07 -17.52
CA TRP A 290 -2.86 20.96 -17.21
C TRP A 290 -3.18 21.93 -18.34
N ASP A 291 -2.16 22.58 -18.92
CA ASP A 291 -2.37 23.64 -19.90
C ASP A 291 -2.92 23.12 -21.24
N SER A 292 -2.36 22.03 -21.75
CA SER A 292 -2.73 21.42 -23.04
C SER A 292 -3.89 20.43 -22.95
N ASP A 293 -4.30 20.07 -21.74
CA ASP A 293 -5.28 19.01 -21.47
C ASP A 293 -4.86 17.59 -21.93
N GLU A 294 -3.59 17.43 -22.31
CA GLU A 294 -3.05 16.17 -22.78
C GLU A 294 -2.93 15.16 -21.63
N GLY A 295 -3.46 13.95 -21.82
CA GLY A 295 -3.43 12.90 -20.80
C GLY A 295 -4.48 13.09 -19.69
N ALA A 296 -5.46 13.98 -19.89
CA ALA A 296 -6.59 14.12 -18.98
C ALA A 296 -7.32 12.78 -18.76
N PRO A 297 -7.63 12.42 -17.51
CA PRO A 297 -8.48 11.26 -17.25
C PRO A 297 -9.92 11.53 -17.74
N GLY A 298 -10.67 10.48 -18.04
CA GLY A 298 -12.05 10.62 -18.52
C GLY A 298 -13.01 11.18 -17.46
N TRP A 299 -14.14 11.71 -17.92
CA TRP A 299 -15.28 12.13 -17.10
C TRP A 299 -16.44 11.14 -17.31
N MET A 300 -16.68 10.23 -16.35
CA MET A 300 -17.60 9.11 -16.53
C MET A 300 -18.90 9.29 -15.73
N GLU A 301 -19.81 10.15 -16.19
CA GLU A 301 -21.11 10.35 -15.52
C GLU A 301 -21.93 9.07 -15.40
N ASP A 302 -21.91 8.21 -16.43
CA ASP A 302 -22.63 6.94 -16.42
C ASP A 302 -22.11 5.93 -15.39
N ALA A 303 -20.91 6.14 -14.84
CA ALA A 303 -20.35 5.31 -13.78
C ALA A 303 -20.81 5.75 -12.38
N ALA A 304 -21.45 6.92 -12.25
CA ALA A 304 -21.96 7.41 -10.97
C ALA A 304 -23.16 6.58 -10.49
N ARG A 305 -23.19 6.30 -9.19
CA ARG A 305 -24.24 5.53 -8.52
C ARG A 305 -24.59 6.21 -7.20
N PRO A 306 -25.86 6.46 -6.87
CA PRO A 306 -26.25 7.12 -5.61
C PRO A 306 -25.76 6.41 -4.32
N ALA A 307 -25.47 5.11 -4.39
CA ALA A 307 -24.89 4.33 -3.30
C ALA A 307 -23.40 4.00 -3.51
N GLY A 308 -22.72 4.74 -4.41
CA GLY A 308 -21.30 4.58 -4.72
C GLY A 308 -20.40 5.15 -3.63
N SER A 309 -19.09 4.89 -3.73
CA SER A 309 -18.10 5.40 -2.79
C SER A 309 -17.99 6.92 -2.87
N GLN A 310 -18.04 7.58 -1.71
CA GLN A 310 -17.81 9.02 -1.59
C GLN A 310 -16.34 9.42 -1.80
N LYS A 311 -15.44 8.45 -1.78
CA LYS A 311 -13.97 8.63 -1.75
C LYS A 311 -13.32 8.16 -3.04
N THR A 312 -14.10 7.67 -4.01
CA THR A 312 -13.59 7.11 -5.26
C THR A 312 -13.90 8.07 -6.41
N PRO A 313 -12.91 8.81 -6.95
CA PRO A 313 -13.14 9.64 -8.13
C PRO A 313 -13.33 8.79 -9.38
N ILE A 314 -14.35 9.16 -10.16
CA ILE A 314 -14.69 8.58 -11.46
C ILE A 314 -14.56 9.60 -12.61
N GLY A 315 -14.16 10.84 -12.30
CA GLY A 315 -13.75 11.80 -13.31
C GLY A 315 -12.95 12.96 -12.75
N PHE A 316 -12.02 13.47 -13.57
CA PHE A 316 -11.43 14.78 -13.36
C PHE A 316 -11.63 15.61 -14.63
N LEU A 317 -11.82 16.91 -14.45
CA LEU A 317 -12.00 17.84 -15.56
C LEU A 317 -11.43 19.20 -15.19
N ARG A 318 -10.72 19.84 -16.13
CA ARG A 318 -10.36 21.25 -16.02
C ARG A 318 -11.54 22.06 -16.55
N ARG A 319 -12.34 22.64 -15.65
CA ARG A 319 -13.50 23.45 -16.05
C ARG A 319 -13.07 24.76 -16.70
N ASP A 320 -12.04 25.37 -16.13
CA ASP A 320 -11.41 26.61 -16.59
C ASP A 320 -9.94 26.62 -16.09
N PRO A 321 -9.11 27.62 -16.46
CA PRO A 321 -7.70 27.63 -16.10
C PRO A 321 -7.39 27.56 -14.59
N ARG A 322 -8.37 27.85 -13.73
CA ARG A 322 -8.23 27.87 -12.27
C ARG A 322 -9.02 26.80 -11.55
N THR A 323 -9.91 26.07 -12.21
CA THR A 323 -10.82 25.14 -11.52
C THR A 323 -10.59 23.69 -11.93
N LEU A 324 -10.23 22.87 -10.94
CA LEU A 324 -10.24 21.42 -11.02
C LEU A 324 -11.59 20.89 -10.53
N SER A 325 -12.35 20.24 -11.40
CA SER A 325 -13.56 19.50 -11.03
C SER A 325 -13.23 18.03 -10.80
N ILE A 326 -13.79 17.45 -9.75
CA ILE A 326 -13.76 16.02 -9.46
C ILE A 326 -15.20 15.49 -9.42
N LEU A 327 -15.47 14.42 -10.17
CA LEU A 327 -16.70 13.64 -10.09
C LEU A 327 -16.44 12.39 -9.25
N TRP A 328 -17.27 12.17 -8.25
CA TRP A 328 -17.18 11.04 -7.33
C TRP A 328 -18.17 9.94 -7.70
N GLU A 329 -17.88 8.69 -7.30
CA GLU A 329 -18.73 7.54 -7.61
C GLU A 329 -20.13 7.68 -7.02
N ASP A 330 -20.28 8.35 -5.86
CA ASP A 330 -21.57 8.70 -5.26
C ASP A 330 -22.39 9.73 -6.09
N GLY A 331 -21.84 10.22 -7.19
CA GLY A 331 -22.43 11.23 -8.07
C GLY A 331 -22.23 12.66 -7.59
N HIS A 332 -21.60 12.87 -6.44
CA HIS A 332 -21.25 14.21 -5.97
C HIS A 332 -20.16 14.80 -6.86
N ARG A 333 -20.12 16.14 -6.92
CA ARG A 333 -19.13 16.89 -7.66
C ARG A 333 -18.52 17.95 -6.76
N ASP A 334 -17.20 17.97 -6.69
CA ASP A 334 -16.45 19.05 -6.05
C ASP A 334 -15.68 19.85 -7.09
N ASP A 335 -15.68 21.17 -6.94
CA ASP A 335 -14.92 22.11 -7.76
C ASP A 335 -13.94 22.85 -6.88
N PHE A 336 -12.66 22.78 -7.21
CA PHE A 336 -11.58 23.36 -6.42
C PHE A 336 -10.87 24.46 -7.20
N ASP A 337 -10.67 25.64 -6.58
CA ASP A 337 -9.69 26.59 -7.10
C ASP A 337 -8.28 26.01 -6.88
N VAL A 338 -7.47 25.98 -7.93
CA VAL A 338 -6.14 25.38 -7.91
C VAL A 338 -5.19 26.08 -6.93
N ARG A 339 -5.38 27.38 -6.66
CA ARG A 339 -4.60 28.08 -5.64
C ARG A 339 -5.00 27.64 -4.24
N ASP A 340 -6.28 27.40 -3.99
CA ASP A 340 -6.75 26.92 -2.70
C ASP A 340 -6.23 25.50 -2.42
N LEU A 341 -6.19 24.63 -3.43
CA LEU A 341 -5.50 23.35 -3.33
C LEU A 341 -4.01 23.54 -2.98
N ARG A 342 -3.30 24.44 -3.67
CA ARG A 342 -1.89 24.73 -3.37
C ARG A 342 -1.68 25.22 -1.92
N LEU A 343 -2.61 26.03 -1.40
CA LEU A 343 -2.60 26.54 -0.02
C LEU A 343 -2.97 25.47 1.02
N ALA A 344 -3.69 24.44 0.59
CA ALA A 344 -4.06 23.27 1.39
C ALA A 344 -3.02 22.14 1.33
N CYS A 345 -1.80 22.38 0.83
CA CYS A 345 -0.76 21.36 0.78
C CYS A 345 -0.33 20.89 2.18
N HIS A 346 -0.33 19.58 2.42
CA HIS A 346 0.02 18.94 3.70
C HIS A 346 1.41 18.29 3.73
N CYS A 347 2.29 18.58 2.76
CA CYS A 347 3.63 17.99 2.76
C CYS A 347 4.52 18.53 3.89
N ALA A 348 5.62 17.82 4.16
CA ALA A 348 6.59 18.20 5.19
C ALA A 348 7.28 19.57 4.96
N LEU A 349 7.23 20.11 3.74
CA LEU A 349 7.72 21.46 3.44
C LEU A 349 6.70 22.55 3.78
N CYS A 350 5.41 22.20 3.86
CA CYS A 350 4.30 23.13 4.08
C CYS A 350 3.74 23.04 5.50
N ILE A 351 3.92 21.91 6.20
CA ILE A 351 3.44 21.67 7.55
C ILE A 351 4.53 20.97 8.38
N GLU A 352 4.72 21.44 9.60
CA GLU A 352 5.61 20.82 10.59
C GLU A 352 4.95 19.56 11.18
N GLU A 353 5.53 18.39 10.93
CA GLU A 353 4.90 17.07 11.14
C GLU A 353 4.46 16.80 12.60
N MET A 354 5.21 17.29 13.59
CA MET A 354 4.94 17.02 15.00
C MET A 354 3.88 17.95 15.61
N SER A 355 3.79 19.19 15.13
CA SER A 355 2.94 20.22 15.71
C SER A 355 1.70 20.52 14.87
N GLY A 356 1.68 20.10 13.60
CA GLY A 356 0.67 20.50 12.61
C GLY A 356 0.76 21.97 12.22
N ARG A 357 1.81 22.70 12.63
CA ARG A 357 1.97 24.12 12.35
C ARG A 357 2.20 24.33 10.85
N LYS A 358 1.40 25.21 10.24
CA LYS A 358 1.60 25.62 8.85
C LYS A 358 2.92 26.40 8.73
N LEU A 359 3.84 25.85 7.94
CA LEU A 359 5.10 26.49 7.51
C LEU A 359 4.88 27.34 6.26
N LEU A 360 3.86 26.99 5.46
CA LEU A 360 3.48 27.71 4.27
C LEU A 360 2.92 29.10 4.63
N ASP A 361 3.57 30.16 4.14
CA ASP A 361 3.02 31.51 4.17
C ASP A 361 2.11 31.74 2.95
N PRO A 362 0.79 31.93 3.12
CA PRO A 362 -0.13 32.17 2.00
C PRO A 362 0.23 33.38 1.12
N LYS A 363 0.95 34.37 1.66
CA LYS A 363 1.35 35.57 0.91
C LYS A 363 2.46 35.28 -0.11
N THR A 364 3.22 34.21 0.09
CA THR A 364 4.29 33.79 -0.82
C THR A 364 3.75 33.04 -2.05
N ILE A 365 2.49 32.57 -1.98
CA ILE A 365 1.83 31.85 -3.07
C ILE A 365 1.15 32.85 -4.01
N ARG A 366 1.73 32.98 -5.21
CA ARG A 366 1.25 33.84 -6.28
C ARG A 366 -0.23 33.59 -6.58
N SER A 367 -0.94 34.64 -6.97
CA SER A 367 -2.36 34.52 -7.34
C SER A 367 -2.57 33.66 -8.60
N ASP A 368 -1.62 33.68 -9.52
CA ASP A 368 -1.62 32.94 -10.78
C ASP A 368 -0.96 31.55 -10.70
N VAL A 369 -0.73 31.02 -9.48
CA VAL A 369 -0.24 29.65 -9.32
C VAL A 369 -1.21 28.67 -9.97
N SER A 370 -0.66 27.71 -10.72
CA SER A 370 -1.42 26.70 -11.45
C SER A 370 -0.66 25.37 -11.47
N PRO A 371 -1.35 24.25 -11.65
CA PRO A 371 -0.68 22.99 -11.98
C PRO A 371 -0.03 23.10 -13.37
N ARG A 372 1.16 22.54 -13.52
CA ARG A 372 1.74 22.18 -14.82
C ARG A 372 1.34 20.76 -15.18
N GLN A 373 1.41 19.85 -14.20
CA GLN A 373 0.99 18.47 -14.35
C GLN A 373 0.22 18.00 -13.11
N ILE A 374 -0.75 17.11 -13.33
CA ILE A 374 -1.47 16.37 -12.30
C ILE A 374 -1.26 14.88 -12.58
N MET A 375 -0.88 14.12 -11.57
CA MET A 375 -0.59 12.70 -11.73
C MET A 375 -1.33 11.87 -10.70
N SER A 376 -1.87 10.73 -11.12
CA SER A 376 -2.43 9.75 -10.20
C SER A 376 -1.33 9.11 -9.34
N VAL A 377 -1.58 8.99 -8.04
CA VAL A 377 -0.74 8.22 -7.12
C VAL A 377 -1.57 7.02 -6.64
N GLY A 378 -1.29 5.85 -7.21
CA GLY A 378 -2.12 4.66 -6.99
C GLY A 378 -3.58 4.92 -7.36
N ASN A 379 -4.50 4.44 -6.52
CA ASN A 379 -5.95 4.70 -6.64
C ASN A 379 -6.48 5.55 -5.48
N TYR A 380 -5.61 6.21 -4.71
CA TYR A 380 -5.99 6.86 -3.46
C TYR A 380 -5.66 8.36 -3.40
N ALA A 381 -4.86 8.87 -4.34
CA ALA A 381 -4.43 10.26 -4.33
C ALA A 381 -4.05 10.78 -5.73
N ILE A 382 -3.88 12.10 -5.80
CA ILE A 382 -3.18 12.78 -6.89
C ILE A 382 -2.03 13.63 -6.33
N THR A 383 -1.05 13.88 -7.18
CA THR A 383 0.01 14.86 -6.93
C THR A 383 0.03 15.91 -8.03
N PHE A 384 0.64 17.04 -7.73
CA PHE A 384 0.69 18.22 -8.59
C PHE A 384 2.14 18.69 -8.73
N ASP A 385 2.54 18.93 -9.96
CA ASP A 385 3.71 19.76 -10.27
C ASP A 385 3.24 21.19 -10.48
N TRP A 386 3.57 22.09 -9.55
CA TRP A 386 3.07 23.46 -9.55
C TRP A 386 3.96 24.42 -10.33
N SER A 387 3.38 25.50 -10.84
CA SER A 387 4.10 26.54 -11.58
C SER A 387 5.11 27.33 -10.73
N ASP A 388 4.97 27.31 -9.40
CA ASP A 388 5.92 27.86 -8.41
C ASP A 388 7.11 26.92 -8.12
N GLY A 389 7.16 25.75 -8.78
CA GLY A 389 8.22 24.75 -8.60
C GLY A 389 7.97 23.76 -7.46
N HIS A 390 6.85 23.84 -6.75
CA HIS A 390 6.48 22.88 -5.72
C HIS A 390 5.97 21.57 -6.34
N ASN A 391 6.41 20.41 -5.84
CA ASN A 391 6.02 19.10 -6.39
C ASN A 391 5.95 17.96 -5.37
N SER A 392 6.01 18.28 -4.07
CA SER A 392 6.04 17.27 -3.00
C SER A 392 4.68 16.99 -2.37
N GLY A 393 3.62 17.68 -2.81
CA GLY A 393 2.29 17.54 -2.25
C GLY A 393 1.58 16.29 -2.76
N ILE A 394 1.06 15.46 -1.84
CA ILE A 394 0.16 14.35 -2.14
C ILE A 394 -1.20 14.71 -1.57
N TYR A 395 -2.23 14.64 -2.41
CA TYR A 395 -3.61 14.99 -2.07
C TYR A 395 -4.43 13.73 -2.14
N SER A 396 -4.72 13.14 -0.97
CA SER A 396 -5.56 11.96 -0.92
C SER A 396 -6.98 12.28 -1.31
N PHE A 397 -7.69 11.29 -1.87
CA PHE A 397 -9.09 11.44 -2.22
C PHE A 397 -9.97 11.66 -0.99
N ASN A 398 -9.56 11.16 0.18
CA ASN A 398 -10.19 11.49 1.45
C ASN A 398 -10.04 12.98 1.78
N ASP A 399 -8.83 13.52 1.69
CA ASP A 399 -8.57 14.93 1.99
C ASP A 399 -9.26 15.86 0.99
N LEU A 400 -9.24 15.52 -0.29
CA LEU A 400 -9.93 16.29 -1.33
C LEU A 400 -11.44 16.30 -1.08
N ARG A 401 -12.03 15.15 -0.72
CA ARG A 401 -13.46 15.10 -0.38
C ARG A 401 -13.79 15.93 0.87
N ALA A 402 -12.95 15.86 1.90
CA ALA A 402 -13.11 16.66 3.11
C ALA A 402 -12.98 18.17 2.81
N LEU A 403 -12.02 18.57 1.99
CA LEU A 403 -11.85 19.95 1.53
C LEU A 403 -13.07 20.47 0.77
N GLY A 404 -13.69 19.63 -0.07
CA GLY A 404 -14.91 19.96 -0.79
C GLY A 404 -16.08 20.22 0.15
N ALA A 405 -16.27 19.36 1.16
CA ALA A 405 -17.29 19.54 2.19
C ALA A 405 -17.09 20.83 3.00
N ASP A 406 -15.86 21.14 3.40
CA ASP A 406 -15.52 22.38 4.11
C ASP A 406 -15.79 23.63 3.27
N ALA A 407 -15.45 23.59 1.98
CA ALA A 407 -15.70 24.69 1.05
C ALA A 407 -17.21 24.94 0.87
N ALA A 408 -18.00 23.87 0.72
CA ALA A 408 -19.45 23.95 0.64
C ALA A 408 -20.05 24.55 1.93
N ALA A 409 -19.61 24.11 3.12
CA ALA A 409 -20.09 24.66 4.39
C ALA A 409 -19.82 26.17 4.53
N ARG A 410 -18.61 26.63 4.16
CA ARG A 410 -18.26 28.06 4.18
C ARG A 410 -19.05 28.89 3.17
N SER A 411 -19.50 28.29 2.05
CA SER A 411 -20.33 28.99 1.08
C SER A 411 -21.76 29.20 1.58
N VAL A 412 -22.28 28.31 2.43
CA VAL A 412 -23.63 28.40 3.02
C VAL A 412 -23.67 29.40 4.18
N GLU A 413 -22.58 29.56 4.95
CA GLU A 413 -22.49 30.55 6.03
C GLU A 413 -22.30 32.00 5.54
N ASN A 414 -21.94 32.20 4.27
CA ASN A 414 -21.72 33.53 3.66
C ASN A 414 -22.91 34.01 2.80
N VAL A 415 -24.06 33.33 2.87
CA VAL A 415 -25.35 33.74 2.28
C VAL A 415 -26.28 34.15 3.42
#